data_AF-A0A3D5S727-F1
#
_entry.id   AF-A0A3D5S727-F1
#
_cell.length_a   1.000
_cell.length_b   1.000
_cell.length_c   1.000
_cell.angle_alpha   90.00
_cell.angle_beta   90.00
_cell.angle_gamma   90.00
#
_symmetry.space_group_name_H-M   'P 1'
#
loop_
_entity.id
_entity.type
_entity.pdbx_description
1 polymer ?
#
loop_
_entity_poly.entity_id
_entity_poly.type
_entity_poly.pdbx_seq_one_letter_code
_entity_poly.pdbx_strand_id
1 'polypeptide(L)' 'MSEHSIFLVLIAIIVTDFSLERVLSFLNGKSAKKDIPQELNGIYDEEKYAKSQEY' A
#
# COMPACT_ATOMS: atom_id res chain seq x y z
N MET A 1 12.71 -7.61 -33.33
CA MET A 1 12.23 -8.12 -32.02
C MET A 1 11.36 -9.33 -32.30
N SER A 2 11.53 -10.42 -31.56
CA SER A 2 10.72 -11.63 -31.77
C SER A 2 9.45 -11.61 -30.91
N GLU A 3 8.44 -12.41 -31.27
CA GLU A 3 7.17 -12.53 -30.52
C GLU A 3 7.41 -12.88 -29.04
N HIS A 4 8.43 -13.69 -28.75
CA HIS A 4 8.87 -14.00 -27.40
C HIS A 4 9.30 -12.77 -26.60
N SER A 5 9.91 -11.76 -27.24
CA SER A 5 10.30 -10.52 -26.56
C SER A 5 9.08 -9.73 -26.09
N ILE A 6 8.04 -9.65 -26.91
CA ILE A 6 6.79 -8.94 -26.55
C ILE A 6 6.09 -9.66 -25.41
N PHE A 7 6.01 -11.00 -25.48
CA PHE A 7 5.45 -11.82 -24.40
C PHE A 7 6.17 -11.58 -23.06
N LEU A 8 7.51 -11.61 -23.05
CA LEU A 8 8.29 -11.37 -21.84
C LEU A 8 8.10 -9.95 -21.28
N VAL A 9 7.98 -8.93 -22.15
CA VAL A 9 7.68 -7.56 -21.71
C VAL A 9 6.33 -7.48 -21.03
N LEU A 10 5.29 -8.12 -21.59
CA LEU A 10 3.96 -8.14 -20.98
C LEU A 10 3.98 -8.81 -19.59
N ILE A 11 4.65 -9.96 -19.47
CA ILE A 11 4.80 -10.65 -18.19
C ILE A 11 5.57 -9.77 -17.19
N ALA A 12 6.66 -9.13 -17.62
CA ALA A 12 7.44 -8.25 -16.76
C ALA A 12 6.62 -7.07 -16.24
N ILE A 13 5.76 -6.47 -17.07
CA ILE A 13 4.85 -5.39 -16.65
C ILE A 13 3.90 -5.89 -15.56
N ILE A 14 3.20 -7.01 -15.79
CA ILE A 14 2.23 -7.56 -14.83
C ILE A 14 2.91 -7.94 -13.50
N VAL A 15 4.07 -8.59 -13.56
CA VAL A 15 4.82 -8.99 -12.37
C VAL A 15 5.31 -7.77 -11.60
N THR A 16 5.78 -6.74 -12.30
CA THR A 16 6.26 -5.51 -11.68
C THR A 16 5.12 -4.77 -11.00
N ASP A 17 3.99 -4.60 -11.69
CA ASP A 17 2.79 -3.96 -11.16
C ASP A 17 2.30 -4.64 -9.87
N PHE A 18 2.06 -5.94 -9.92
CA PHE A 18 1.65 -6.73 -8.75
C PHE A 18 2.68 -6.66 -7.60
N SER A 19 3.97 -6.69 -7.92
CA SER A 19 5.04 -6.62 -6.91
C SER A 19 5.08 -5.25 -6.24
N LEU A 20 4.93 -4.17 -7.01
CA LEU A 20 4.88 -2.81 -6.49
C LEU A 20 3.66 -2.60 -5.60
N GLU A 21 2.47 -3.03 -6.04
CA GLU A 21 1.26 -2.97 -5.24
C GLU A 21 1.44 -3.73 -3.92
N ARG A 22 1.93 -4.96 -3.96
CA ARG A 22 2.16 -5.77 -2.75
C ARG A 22 3.13 -5.11 -1.78
N VAL A 23 4.23 -4.55 -2.28
CA VAL A 23 5.23 -3.85 -1.46
C VAL A 23 4.62 -2.60 -0.83
N LEU A 24 3.90 -1.79 -1.60
CA LEU A 24 3.22 -0.59 -1.10
C LEU A 24 2.16 -0.93 -0.06
N SER A 25 1.34 -1.97 -0.28
CA SER A 25 0.37 -2.44 0.72
C SER A 25 1.06 -2.89 2.00
N PHE A 26 2.18 -3.60 1.91
CA PHE A 26 2.96 -4.02 3.08
C PHE A 26 3.51 -2.81 3.85
N LEU A 27 4.08 -1.83 3.16
CA LEU A 27 4.61 -0.62 3.77
C LEU A 27 3.50 0.25 4.39
N ASN A 28 2.37 0.40 3.70
CA ASN A 28 1.19 1.11 4.20
C ASN A 28 0.66 0.44 5.47
N GLY A 29 0.46 -0.88 5.45
CA GLY A 29 0.03 -1.63 6.64
C GLY A 29 1.00 -1.53 7.81
N LYS A 30 2.31 -1.42 7.54
CA LYS A 30 3.31 -1.16 8.58
C LYS A 30 3.20 0.26 9.16
N SER A 31 2.87 1.27 8.34
CA SER A 31 2.75 2.66 8.79
C SER A 31 1.39 2.99 9.41
N ALA A 32 0.32 2.27 9.05
CA ALA A 32 -1.04 2.43 9.56
C ALA A 32 -1.15 2.16 11.08
N LYS A 33 -0.29 1.28 11.63
CA LYS A 33 -0.26 0.93 13.05
C LYS A 33 0.33 2.01 13.97
N LYS A 34 0.39 3.27 13.52
CA LYS A 34 0.90 4.39 14.32
C LYS A 34 -0.25 5.05 15.05
N ASP A 35 0.01 5.45 16.29
CA ASP A 35 -0.91 6.27 17.08
C ASP A 35 -1.16 7.62 16.40
N ILE A 36 -2.26 8.29 16.79
CA ILE A 36 -2.61 9.61 16.27
C ILE A 36 -1.43 10.57 16.51
N PRO A 37 -0.92 11.24 15.45
CA PRO A 37 0.08 12.27 15.62
C PRO A 37 -0.41 13.35 16.59
N GLN A 38 0.46 13.83 17.48
CA GLN A 38 0.07 14.81 18.52
C GLN A 38 -0.57 16.09 17.95
N GLU A 39 -0.19 16.48 16.73
CA GLU A 39 -0.74 17.63 16.01
C GLU A 39 -2.23 17.47 15.62
N LEU A 40 -2.70 16.22 15.58
CA LEU A 40 -4.07 15.85 15.22
C LEU A 40 -4.91 15.44 16.43
N ASN A 41 -4.32 15.45 17.64
CA ASN A 41 -5.03 15.15 18.88
C ASN A 41 -6.13 16.19 19.14
N GLY A 42 -7.33 15.72 19.44
CA GLY A 42 -8.51 16.56 19.67
C GLY A 42 -9.26 16.99 18.40
N ILE A 43 -8.71 16.74 17.20
CA ILE A 43 -9.45 16.86 15.93
C ILE A 43 -10.12 15.53 15.57
N TYR A 44 -9.40 14.42 15.78
CA TYR A 44 -9.92 13.07 15.59
C TYR A 44 -10.31 12.44 16.93
N ASP A 45 -11.44 11.75 16.91
CA ASP A 45 -11.87 10.86 17.99
C ASP A 45 -11.00 9.60 17.97
N GLU A 46 -10.36 9.27 19.10
CA GLU A 46 -9.39 8.18 19.20
C GLU A 46 -10.00 6.81 18.85
N GLU A 47 -11.23 6.53 19.32
CA GLU A 47 -11.90 5.27 19.04
C GLU A 47 -12.27 5.14 17.56
N LYS A 48 -12.72 6.24 16.94
CA LYS A 48 -13.03 6.25 15.49
C LYS A 48 -11.78 6.14 14.64
N TYR A 49 -10.68 6.77 15.05
CA TYR A 49 -9.40 6.67 14.35
C TYR A 49 -8.86 5.24 14.41
N ALA A 50 -8.83 4.63 15.59
CA ALA A 50 -8.41 3.25 15.75
C ALA A 50 -9.24 2.30 14.88
N LYS A 51 -10.56 2.44 14.87
CA LYS A 51 -11.44 1.68 13.96
C LYS A 51 -11.08 1.91 12.49
N SER A 52 -10.80 3.15 12.08
CA SER A 52 -10.41 3.45 10.69
C SER A 52 -9.06 2.86 10.26
N GLN A 53 -8.18 2.54 11.21
CA GLN A 53 -6.91 1.85 10.93
C GLN A 53 -7.08 0.33 10.81
N GLU A 54 -8.19 -0.24 11.31
CA GLU A 54 -8.50 -1.67 11.20
C GLU A 54 -9.21 -2.04 9.88
N TYR A 55 -9.87 -1.08 9.23
CA TYR A 55 -10.57 -1.24 7.94
C TYR A 55 -9.63 -1.03 6.74
#